data_AF-A0A523FN61-F1
#
_entry.id   AF-A0A523FN61-F1
#
_cell.length_a   1.000
_cell.length_b   1.000
_cell.length_c   1.000
_cell.angle_alpha   90.00
_cell.angle_beta   90.00
_cell.angle_gamma   90.00
#
_symmetry.space_group_name_H-M   'P 1'
#
loop_
_entity.id
_entity.type
_entity.pdbx_description
1 polymer ?
#
loop_
_entity_poly.entity_id
_entity_poly.type
_entity_poly.pdbx_seq_one_letter_code
_entity_poly.pdbx_strand_id
1 'polypeptide(L)'
;HDPRGVLEELLRIGKHAIVSFTNFGYWRFRLHLACSGRMPVTDAKDHEWFDTPNIHLCTIRDFVTLCDALGITVERCFSVRRGGQTRRVRPSSALANLIGEQAVFLLGRE
;
A
#
# COMPACT_ATOMS: atom_id res chain seq x y z
N HIS A 1 -11.75 -5.40 7.56
CA HIS A 1 -12.34 -6.02 6.36
C HIS A 1 -11.43 -7.14 5.86
N ASP A 2 -11.86 -7.91 4.85
CA ASP A 2 -11.06 -8.96 4.23
C ASP A 2 -10.41 -8.44 2.93
N PRO A 3 -9.16 -7.92 2.98
CA PRO A 3 -8.48 -7.41 1.79
C PRO A 3 -8.24 -8.48 0.73
N ARG A 4 -8.13 -9.76 1.13
CA ARG A 4 -7.93 -10.87 0.21
C ARG A 4 -9.19 -11.11 -0.61
N GLY A 5 -10.34 -11.26 0.04
CA GLY A 5 -11.61 -11.46 -0.65
C GLY A 5 -11.96 -10.30 -1.60
N VAL A 6 -11.64 -9.06 -1.21
CA VAL A 6 -11.82 -7.90 -2.10
C VAL A 6 -10.95 -7.99 -3.35
N LEU A 7 -9.67 -8.37 -3.23
CA LEU A 7 -8.79 -8.53 -4.39
C LEU A 7 -9.24 -9.66 -5.32
N GLU A 8 -9.68 -10.78 -4.75
CA GLU A 8 -10.20 -11.91 -5.51
C GLU A 8 -11.45 -11.51 -6.31
N GLU A 9 -12.41 -10.80 -5.70
CA GLU A 9 -13.61 -10.32 -6.39
C GLU A 9 -13.31 -9.23 -7.44
N LEU A 10 -12.39 -8.30 -7.15
CA LEU A 10 -11.98 -7.26 -8.10
C LEU A 10 -11.44 -7.87 -9.42
N LEU A 11 -10.58 -8.89 -9.31
CA LEU A 11 -9.97 -9.55 -10.47
C LEU A 11 -10.81 -10.68 -11.05
N ARG A 12 -11.85 -11.14 -10.33
CA ARG A 12 -12.88 -12.02 -10.89
C ARG A 12 -13.77 -11.27 -11.89
N ILE A 13 -14.07 -9.99 -11.61
CA ILE A 13 -14.97 -9.17 -12.44
C ILE A 13 -14.18 -8.42 -13.53
N GLY A 14 -13.00 -7.90 -13.21
CA GLY A 14 -12.17 -7.11 -14.12
C GLY A 14 -10.87 -7.81 -14.53
N LYS A 15 -10.47 -7.67 -15.80
CA LYS A 15 -9.15 -8.13 -16.28
C LYS A 15 -7.98 -7.38 -15.62
N HIS A 16 -8.22 -6.14 -15.22
CA HIS A 16 -7.25 -5.29 -14.55
C HIS A 16 -7.90 -4.56 -13.37
N ALA A 17 -7.15 -4.33 -12.30
CA ALA A 17 -7.60 -3.58 -11.14
C ALA A 17 -6.55 -2.56 -10.69
N ILE A 18 -7.00 -1.39 -10.22
CA ILE A 18 -6.11 -0.37 -9.65
C ILE A 18 -6.32 -0.33 -8.14
N VAL A 19 -5.25 -0.49 -7.37
CA VAL A 19 -5.28 -0.46 -5.90
C VAL A 19 -4.31 0.61 -5.41
N SER A 20 -4.76 1.44 -4.46
CA SER A 20 -3.92 2.47 -3.85
C SER A 20 -4.03 2.47 -2.34
N PHE A 21 -2.92 2.68 -1.65
CA PHE A 21 -2.87 2.75 -0.20
C PHE A 21 -1.66 3.55 0.30
N THR A 22 -1.73 3.97 1.58
CA THR A 22 -0.60 4.58 2.30
C THR A 22 0.40 3.50 2.68
N ASN A 23 1.66 3.66 2.29
CA ASN A 23 2.72 2.71 2.61
C ASN A 23 3.28 2.96 4.01
N PHE A 24 2.90 2.12 4.97
CA PHE A 24 3.44 2.20 6.34
C PHE A 24 4.92 1.82 6.44
N GLY A 25 5.51 1.28 5.37
CA GLY A 25 6.95 1.04 5.25
C GLY A 25 7.78 2.33 5.16
N TYR A 26 7.15 3.47 4.89
CA TYR A 26 7.81 4.76 4.70
C TYR A 26 8.66 5.16 5.92
N TRP A 27 9.89 5.58 5.66
CA TRP A 27 10.90 5.85 6.71
C TRP A 27 10.42 6.85 7.77
N ARG A 28 9.58 7.83 7.42
CA ARG A 28 9.03 8.79 8.39
C ARG A 28 8.11 8.14 9.40
N PHE A 29 7.30 7.16 8.99
CA PHE A 29 6.48 6.40 9.92
C PHE A 29 7.33 5.50 10.82
N ARG A 30 8.36 4.85 10.27
CA ARG A 30 9.30 4.05 11.08
C ARG A 30 10.05 4.88 12.09
N LEU A 31 10.57 6.04 11.69
CA LEU A 31 11.30 6.96 12.57
C LEU A 31 10.36 7.52 13.63
N HIS A 32 9.14 7.93 13.26
CA HIS A 32 8.16 8.39 14.23
C HIS A 32 7.87 7.31 15.27
N LEU A 33 7.55 6.09 14.84
CA LEU A 33 7.30 4.96 15.75
C LEU A 33 8.50 4.69 16.66
N ALA A 34 9.73 4.69 16.11
CA ALA A 34 10.94 4.45 16.88
C ALA A 34 11.23 5.55 17.91
N CYS A 35 10.94 6.82 17.58
CA CYS A 35 11.23 7.94 18.47
C CYS A 35 10.10 8.25 19.47
N SER A 36 8.83 8.14 19.06
CA SER A 36 7.67 8.47 19.89
C SER A 36 7.04 7.25 20.58
N GLY A 37 7.32 6.04 20.09
CA GLY A 37 6.66 4.81 20.52
C GLY A 37 5.16 4.75 20.17
N ARG A 38 4.67 5.66 19.34
CA ARG A 38 3.23 5.81 19.02
C ARG A 38 2.96 5.66 17.54
N MET A 39 1.75 5.20 17.21
CA MET A 39 1.30 5.16 15.82
C MET A 39 1.19 6.58 15.26
N PRO A 40 1.76 6.84 14.07
CA PRO A 40 1.59 8.12 13.41
C PRO A 40 0.13 8.27 12.96
N VAL A 41 -0.50 9.37 13.36
CA VAL A 41 -1.81 9.76 12.82
C VAL A 41 -1.58 10.28 11.40
N THR A 42 -2.17 9.64 10.40
CA THR A 42 -2.04 10.07 9.01
C THR A 42 -3.01 11.21 8.74
N ASP A 43 -2.53 12.32 8.18
CA ASP A 43 -3.31 13.52 7.82
C ASP A 43 -4.55 13.26 6.92
N ALA A 44 -4.68 12.05 6.35
CA ALA A 44 -5.78 11.69 5.47
C ALA A 44 -7.06 11.25 6.19
N LYS A 45 -7.07 11.14 7.53
CA LYS A 45 -8.26 10.72 8.29
C LYS A 45 -8.36 11.47 9.61
N ASP A 46 -9.51 12.09 9.86
CA ASP A 46 -9.89 12.78 11.11
C ASP A 46 -10.16 11.81 12.28
N HIS A 47 -9.52 10.64 12.30
CA HIS A 47 -9.83 9.55 13.21
C HIS A 47 -8.57 9.15 13.99
N GLU A 48 -8.74 8.84 15.27
CA GLU A 48 -7.64 8.30 16.08
C GLU A 48 -7.18 6.93 15.52
N TRP A 49 -5.95 6.53 15.86
CA TRP A 49 -5.34 5.30 15.33
C TRP A 49 -6.17 4.04 15.63
N PHE A 50 -6.94 4.02 16.71
CA PHE A 50 -7.82 2.92 17.11
C PHE A 50 -9.25 3.04 16.57
N ASP A 51 -9.67 4.22 16.12
CA ASP A 51 -11.07 4.52 15.75
C ASP A 51 -11.27 4.67 14.24
N THR A 52 -10.26 4.27 13.47
CA THR A 52 -10.39 4.31 12.03
C THR A 52 -10.98 2.99 11.52
N PRO A 53 -12.24 2.98 11.05
CA PRO A 53 -12.75 1.81 10.36
C PRO A 53 -11.86 1.59 9.12
N ASN A 54 -11.32 0.37 9.01
CA ASN A 54 -10.63 -0.15 7.82
C ASN A 54 -9.16 0.26 7.66
N ILE A 55 -8.42 0.43 8.76
CA ILE A 55 -6.94 0.43 8.69
C ILE A 55 -6.44 -1.00 8.61
N HIS A 56 -5.91 -1.36 7.45
CA HIS A 56 -4.98 -2.47 7.33
C HIS A 56 -3.59 -1.87 7.20
N LEU A 57 -2.77 -1.99 8.24
CA LEU A 57 -1.37 -1.61 8.19
C LEU A 57 -0.70 -2.46 7.09
N CYS A 58 -0.38 -1.81 5.99
CA CYS A 58 0.09 -2.48 4.78
C CYS A 58 1.35 -1.77 4.28
N THR A 59 2.37 -2.55 3.96
CA THR A 59 3.55 -2.05 3.25
C THR A 59 3.52 -2.48 1.78
N ILE A 60 4.29 -1.81 0.93
CA ILE A 60 4.48 -2.22 -0.47
C ILE A 60 4.92 -3.69 -0.53
N ARG A 61 5.80 -4.10 0.40
CA ARG A 61 6.30 -5.47 0.45
C ARG A 61 5.21 -6.48 0.81
N ASP A 62 4.41 -6.19 1.83
CA ASP A 62 3.32 -7.09 2.25
C ASP A 62 2.28 -7.26 1.14
N PHE A 63 1.94 -6.17 0.44
CA PHE A 63 0.99 -6.20 -0.67
C PHE A 63 1.50 -7.02 -1.85
N VAL A 64 2.77 -6.87 -2.23
CA VAL A 64 3.38 -7.68 -3.29
C VAL A 64 3.37 -9.16 -2.91
N THR A 65 3.72 -9.49 -1.67
CA THR A 65 3.64 -10.87 -1.16
C THR A 65 2.21 -11.42 -1.19
N LEU A 66 1.20 -10.60 -0.89
CA LEU A 66 -0.20 -11.00 -1.03
C LEU A 66 -0.59 -11.25 -2.49
N CYS A 67 -0.19 -10.38 -3.42
CA CYS A 67 -0.42 -10.58 -4.85
C CYS A 67 0.22 -11.89 -5.34
N ASP A 68 1.47 -12.15 -4.97
CA ASP A 68 2.18 -13.38 -5.33
C ASP A 68 1.44 -14.62 -4.79
N ALA A 69 0.96 -14.58 -3.54
CA ALA A 69 0.21 -15.67 -2.93
C ALA A 69 -1.16 -15.94 -3.59
N LEU A 70 -1.74 -14.92 -4.22
CA LEU A 70 -3.02 -15.01 -4.93
C LEU A 70 -2.87 -15.27 -6.43
N GLY A 71 -1.64 -15.40 -6.94
CA GLY A 71 -1.36 -15.54 -8.37
C GLY A 71 -1.74 -14.30 -9.18
N ILE A 72 -1.66 -13.12 -8.57
CA ILE A 72 -1.98 -11.83 -9.19
C ILE A 72 -0.69 -11.21 -9.73
N THR A 73 -0.70 -10.78 -10.98
CA THR A 73 0.44 -10.10 -11.60
C THR A 73 0.40 -8.61 -11.31
N VAL A 74 1.47 -8.08 -10.75
CA VAL A 74 1.66 -6.62 -10.61
C VAL A 74 2.28 -6.07 -11.89
N GLU A 75 1.45 -5.52 -12.78
CA GLU A 75 1.90 -4.99 -14.07
C GLU A 75 2.68 -3.67 -13.92
N ARG A 76 2.16 -2.77 -13.09
CA ARG A 76 2.76 -1.45 -12.85
C ARG A 76 2.64 -1.08 -11.39
N CYS A 77 3.70 -0.48 -10.86
CA CYS A 77 3.72 0.09 -9.53
C CYS A 77 4.26 1.52 -9.60
N PHE A 78 3.55 2.43 -8.94
CA PHE A 78 3.91 3.83 -8.82
C PHE A 78 3.94 4.20 -7.34
N SER A 79 4.94 4.99 -6.98
CA SER A 79 4.94 5.67 -5.69
C SER A 79 4.52 7.12 -5.89
N VAL A 80 3.57 7.56 -5.08
CA VAL A 80 3.04 8.93 -5.09
C VAL A 80 3.50 9.62 -3.81
N ARG A 81 4.06 10.83 -3.96
CA ARG A 81 4.41 11.71 -2.84
C ARG A 81 3.33 12.75 -2.62
N ARG A 82 3.25 13.30 -1.41
CA ARG A 82 2.30 14.36 -1.02
C ARG A 82 2.26 15.61 -1.92
N GLY A 83 3.30 15.84 -2.73
CA GLY A 83 3.36 16.92 -3.73
C GLY A 83 2.89 16.54 -5.14
N GLY A 84 2.16 15.42 -5.31
CA GLY A 84 1.65 14.96 -6.61
C GLY A 84 2.72 14.34 -7.54
N GLN A 85 3.99 14.34 -7.12
CA GLN A 85 5.05 13.69 -7.88
C GLN A 85 4.86 12.18 -7.85
N THR A 86 4.71 11.60 -9.04
CA THR A 86 4.61 10.16 -9.24
C THR A 86 5.92 9.63 -9.78
N ARG A 87 6.38 8.50 -9.22
CA ARG A 87 7.58 7.82 -9.71
C ARG A 87 7.24 6.36 -9.94
N ARG A 88 7.51 5.85 -11.14
CA ARG A 88 7.43 4.41 -11.41
C ARG A 88 8.48 3.70 -10.56
N VAL A 89 8.06 2.67 -9.85
CA VAL A 89 8.93 1.89 -8.96
C VAL A 89 8.80 0.42 -9.29
N ARG A 90 9.86 -0.34 -8.98
CA ARG A 90 9.80 -1.80 -9.06
C ARG A 90 9.11 -2.33 -7.80
N PRO A 91 8.12 -3.23 -7.90
CA PRO A 91 7.39 -3.76 -6.76
C PRO A 91 8.30 -4.42 -5.71
N SER A 92 9.34 -5.13 -6.16
CA SER A 92 10.32 -5.81 -5.31
C SER A 92 11.40 -4.90 -4.71
N SER A 93 11.38 -3.60 -4.98
CA SER A 93 12.44 -2.69 -4.52
C SER A 93 12.28 -2.35 -3.04
N ALA A 94 13.26 -2.74 -2.22
CA ALA A 94 13.34 -2.32 -0.82
C ALA A 94 13.35 -0.78 -0.66
N LEU A 95 13.97 -0.06 -1.61
CA LEU A 95 13.97 1.40 -1.63
C LEU A 95 12.58 1.98 -1.91
N ALA A 96 11.78 1.33 -2.74
CA ALA A 96 10.39 1.75 -2.97
C ALA A 96 9.58 1.64 -1.67
N ASN A 97 9.76 0.54 -0.93
CA ASN A 97 9.11 0.34 0.37
C ASN A 97 9.56 1.36 1.43
N LEU A 98 10.81 1.81 1.40
CA LEU A 98 11.34 2.75 2.39
C LEU A 98 11.01 4.21 2.08
N ILE A 99 11.00 4.60 0.80
CA ILE A 99 10.90 6.01 0.37
C ILE A 99 9.49 6.37 -0.11
N GLY A 100 8.69 5.40 -0.54
CA GLY A 100 7.36 5.66 -1.05
C GLY A 100 6.37 5.97 0.06
N GLU A 101 5.68 7.11 -0.02
CA GLU A 101 4.68 7.54 0.96
C GLU A 101 3.32 6.89 0.68
N GLN A 102 2.87 6.98 -0.56
CA GLN A 102 1.73 6.23 -1.09
C GLN A 102 2.16 5.33 -2.24
N ALA A 103 1.42 4.26 -2.44
CA ALA A 103 1.64 3.30 -3.50
C ALA A 103 0.36 3.11 -4.33
N VAL A 104 0.52 3.04 -5.64
CA VAL A 104 -0.55 2.76 -6.61
C VAL A 104 -0.09 1.59 -7.47
N PHE A 105 -0.92 0.55 -7.53
CA PHE A 105 -0.65 -0.68 -8.26
C PHE A 105 -1.69 -0.86 -9.35
N LEU A 106 -1.21 -1.22 -10.54
CA LEU A 106 -2.02 -1.86 -11.56
C LEU A 106 -1.80 -3.36 -11.46
N LEU A 107 -2.88 -4.06 -11.19
CA LEU A 107 -2.95 -5.51 -11.11
C LEU A 107 -3.57 -6.05 -12.40
N GLY A 108 -3.07 -7.19 -12.83
CA GLY A 108 -3.62 -8.00 -13.91
C GLY A 108 -3.75 -9.44 -13.46
N ARG A 109 -4.68 -10.16 -14.07
CA ARG A 109 -4.82 -11.61 -13.94
C ARG A 109 -5.03 -12.16 -15.35
N GLU A 110 -4.09 -12.98 -15.81
CA GLU A 110 -4.21 -13.71 -17.07
C GLU A 110 -5.24 -14.84 -16.97
#